data_AF-A0A1X2Z1Z0-F1
#
_entry.id   AF-A0A1X2Z1Z0-F1
#
_cell.length_a   1.000
_cell.length_b   1.000
_cell.length_c   1.000
_cell.angle_alpha   90.00
_cell.angle_beta   90.00
_cell.angle_gamma   90.00
#
_symmetry.space_group_name_H-M   'P 1'
#
loop_
_entity.id
_entity.type
_entity.pdbx_description
1 polymer ?
#
loop_
_entity_poly.entity_id
_entity_poly.type
_entity_poly.pdbx_seq_one_letter_code
_entity_poly.pdbx_strand_id
1 'polypeptide(L)'
;MNQQEQSTKRAAIFQDTINGTNDPTPWPVTMWASSGDTIWTAGTARTAGEDSVGMIYGPGETIVHRNTIAGDTTRATESFAIRPADGQSPMDAMLAGIEQWNTAIPTGGTP
;
A
#
# COMPACT_ATOMS: atom_id res chain seq x y z
N MET A 1 22.93 7.70 14.97
CA MET A 1 21.83 6.72 14.86
C MET A 1 22.41 5.42 14.34
N ASN A 2 22.37 4.35 15.13
CA ASN A 2 22.89 3.04 14.75
C ASN A 2 21.83 2.25 13.94
N GLN A 3 22.22 1.11 13.35
CA GLN A 3 21.32 0.31 12.51
C GLN A 3 20.13 -0.28 13.28
N GLN A 4 20.28 -0.54 14.58
CA GLN A 4 19.23 -1.07 15.43
C GLN A 4 18.15 0.00 15.70
N GLU A 5 18.57 1.22 16.05
CA GLU A 5 17.67 2.38 16.23
C GLU A 5 16.89 2.69 14.96
N GLN A 6 17.54 2.65 13.79
CA GLN A 6 16.85 2.83 12.51
C GLN A 6 15.81 1.74 12.25
N SER A 7 16.13 0.48 12.56
CA SER A 7 15.21 -0.63 12.32
C SER A 7 14.00 -0.59 13.26
N THR A 8 14.21 -0.24 14.52
CA THR A 8 13.11 -0.02 15.48
C THR A 8 12.21 1.13 15.05
N LYS A 9 12.80 2.25 14.59
CA LYS A 9 12.03 3.39 14.08
C LYS A 9 11.21 3.02 12.85
N ARG A 10 11.79 2.30 11.88
CA ARG A 10 11.06 1.80 10.71
C ARG A 10 9.89 0.90 11.08
N ALA A 11 10.10 -0.03 12.03
CA ALA A 11 9.05 -0.93 12.49
C ALA A 11 7.87 -0.17 13.11
N ALA A 12 8.15 0.87 13.91
CA ALA A 12 7.11 1.72 14.48
C ALA A 12 6.31 2.46 13.39
N ILE A 13 7.01 3.08 12.42
CA ILE A 13 6.37 3.78 11.29
C ILE A 13 5.46 2.84 10.48
N PHE A 14 5.91 1.60 10.23
CA PHE A 14 5.11 0.59 9.55
C PHE A 14 3.89 0.19 10.36
N GLN A 15 4.05 -0.03 11.67
CA GLN A 15 2.94 -0.36 12.54
C GLN A 15 1.88 0.75 12.55
N ASP A 16 2.29 2.02 12.60
CA ASP A 16 1.38 3.16 12.57
C ASP A 16 0.61 3.23 11.24
N THR A 17 1.28 2.88 10.14
CA THR A 17 0.66 2.80 8.80
C THR A 17 -0.36 1.67 8.71
N ILE A 18 -0.02 0.47 9.21
CA ILE A 18 -0.94 -0.68 9.26
C ILE A 18 -2.15 -0.36 10.13
N ASN A 19 -1.97 0.39 11.22
CA ASN A 19 -3.07 0.82 12.08
C ASN A 19 -3.96 1.90 11.44
N GLY A 20 -3.66 2.35 10.22
CA GLY A 20 -4.42 3.37 9.51
C GLY A 20 -4.18 4.80 10.01
N THR A 21 -3.13 5.04 10.80
CA THR A 21 -2.83 6.38 11.35
C THR A 21 -2.39 7.36 10.26
N ASN A 22 -1.72 6.84 9.23
CA ASN A 22 -1.20 7.60 8.09
C ASN A 22 -1.77 7.10 6.75
N ASP A 23 -2.71 6.15 6.77
CA ASP A 23 -3.31 5.62 5.55
C ASP A 23 -4.31 6.65 4.99
N PRO A 24 -4.26 6.94 3.68
CA PRO A 24 -5.11 7.98 3.08
C PRO A 24 -6.57 7.56 2.94
N THR A 25 -6.94 6.31 3.29
CA THR A 25 -8.29 5.82 3.07
C THR A 25 -9.13 5.75 4.35
N PRO A 26 -10.44 6.04 4.24
CA PRO A 26 -11.34 6.08 5.40
C PRO A 26 -11.73 4.69 5.93
N TRP A 27 -11.16 3.61 5.41
CA TRP A 27 -11.48 2.22 5.81
C TRP A 27 -10.25 1.52 6.40
N PRO A 28 -10.46 0.51 7.27
CA PRO A 28 -9.36 -0.18 7.91
C PRO A 28 -8.51 -0.96 6.91
N VAL A 29 -7.19 -0.96 7.15
CA VAL A 29 -6.26 -1.87 6.49
C VAL A 29 -6.57 -3.30 6.92
N THR A 30 -6.79 -4.19 5.95
CA THR A 30 -7.08 -5.61 6.18
C THR A 30 -5.93 -6.51 5.80
N MET A 31 -5.04 -6.04 4.92
CA MET A 31 -3.87 -6.78 4.46
C MET A 31 -2.69 -5.82 4.30
N TRP A 32 -1.48 -6.34 4.49
CA TRP A 32 -0.26 -5.57 4.30
C TRP A 32 0.91 -6.47 3.88
N ALA A 33 1.87 -5.88 3.17
CA ALA A 33 3.15 -6.48 2.84
C ALA A 33 4.24 -5.42 2.95
N SER A 34 5.50 -5.79 3.21
CA SER A 34 6.59 -4.81 3.32
C SER A 34 7.86 -5.31 2.66
N SER A 35 8.64 -4.40 2.08
CA SER A 35 9.95 -4.67 1.48
C SER A 35 10.82 -3.42 1.58
N GLY A 36 11.95 -3.52 2.29
CA GLY A 36 12.82 -2.37 2.57
C GLY A 36 12.06 -1.23 3.25
N ASP A 37 12.13 -0.03 2.66
CA ASP A 37 11.43 1.18 3.12
C ASP A 37 10.02 1.35 2.52
N THR A 38 9.50 0.30 1.87
CA THR A 38 8.15 0.28 1.29
C THR A 38 7.24 -0.64 2.09
N ILE A 39 6.02 -0.16 2.35
CA ILE A 39 4.91 -0.96 2.88
C ILE A 39 3.71 -0.81 1.96
N TRP A 40 3.13 -1.93 1.55
CA TRP A 40 1.86 -1.97 0.85
C TRP A 40 0.76 -2.22 1.87
N THR A 41 -0.26 -1.37 1.87
CA THR A 41 -1.50 -1.57 2.65
C THR A 41 -2.64 -1.82 1.69
N ALA A 42 -3.59 -2.66 2.09
CA ALA A 42 -4.80 -2.86 1.32
C ALA A 42 -6.04 -2.86 2.20
N GLY A 43 -7.11 -2.30 1.66
CA GLY A 43 -8.42 -2.26 2.30
C GLY A 43 -9.55 -2.18 1.29
N THR A 44 -10.73 -2.64 1.69
CA THR A 44 -11.91 -2.66 0.82
C THR A 44 -12.69 -1.36 0.95
N ALA A 45 -12.84 -0.64 -0.16
CA ALA A 45 -13.59 0.59 -0.25
C ALA A 45 -15.06 0.33 0.11
N ARG A 46 -15.59 1.09 1.07
CA ARG A 46 -17.01 1.01 1.47
C ARG A 46 -17.90 1.95 0.66
N THR A 47 -17.30 2.97 0.07
CA THR A 47 -17.95 4.00 -0.74
C THR A 47 -17.09 4.27 -1.98
N ALA A 48 -17.68 4.87 -3.01
CA ALA A 48 -16.88 5.42 -4.11
C ALA A 48 -16.10 6.66 -3.64
N GLY A 49 -14.98 6.95 -4.29
CA GLY A 49 -14.15 8.10 -3.97
C GLY A 49 -12.86 8.16 -4.79
N GLU A 50 -11.97 9.04 -4.37
CA GLU A 50 -10.63 9.22 -4.92
C GLU A 50 -9.63 9.23 -3.75
N ASP A 51 -8.47 8.60 -3.91
CA ASP A 51 -7.43 8.59 -2.88
C ASP A 51 -6.44 9.76 -3.02
N SER A 52 -5.46 9.85 -2.13
CA SER A 52 -4.47 10.93 -2.14
C SER A 52 -3.50 10.92 -3.33
N VAL A 53 -3.49 9.86 -4.13
CA VAL A 53 -2.63 9.73 -5.32
C VAL A 53 -3.43 9.80 -6.63
N GLY A 54 -4.72 10.12 -6.54
CA GLY A 54 -5.60 10.38 -7.68
C GLY A 54 -6.30 9.15 -8.26
N MET A 55 -6.26 8.00 -7.55
CA MET A 55 -6.95 6.80 -8.00
C MET A 55 -8.42 6.87 -7.59
N ILE A 56 -9.30 6.75 -8.60
CA ILE A 56 -10.74 6.64 -8.41
C ILE A 56 -11.09 5.17 -8.13
N TYR A 57 -11.93 4.95 -7.13
CA TYR A 57 -12.41 3.63 -6.74
C TYR A 57 -13.92 3.61 -6.51
N GLY A 58 -14.50 2.43 -6.69
CA GLY A 58 -15.89 2.11 -6.37
C GLY A 58 -16.06 1.33 -5.06
N PRO A 59 -17.30 1.25 -4.53
CA PRO A 59 -17.59 0.41 -3.38
C PRO A 59 -17.34 -1.07 -3.69
N GLY A 60 -16.73 -1.78 -2.74
CA GLY A 60 -16.37 -3.20 -2.86
C GLY A 60 -15.02 -3.46 -3.52
N GLU A 61 -14.37 -2.45 -4.09
CA GLU A 61 -13.02 -2.61 -4.63
C GLU A 61 -11.99 -2.68 -3.50
N THR A 62 -11.02 -3.59 -3.63
CA THR A 62 -9.89 -3.65 -2.70
C THR A 62 -8.77 -2.81 -3.28
N ILE A 63 -8.43 -1.74 -2.58
CA ILE A 63 -7.43 -0.76 -3.01
C ILE A 63 -6.14 -1.05 -2.26
N VAL A 64 -5.05 -1.15 -3.02
CA VAL A 64 -3.70 -1.34 -2.51
C VAL A 64 -2.95 -0.02 -2.66
N HIS A 65 -2.40 0.50 -1.56
CA HIS A 65 -1.52 1.67 -1.57
C HIS A 65 -0.08 1.21 -1.39
N ARG A 66 0.82 1.72 -2.22
CA ARG A 66 2.26 1.68 -1.96
C ARG A 66 2.62 2.88 -1.09
N ASN A 67 3.09 2.61 0.11
CA ASN A 67 3.52 3.63 1.04
C ASN A 67 5.04 3.58 1.21
N THR A 68 5.70 4.73 1.11
CA THR A 68 7.15 4.86 1.34
C THR A 68 7.41 5.69 2.57
N ILE A 69 8.45 5.35 3.32
CA ILE A 69 8.88 6.15 4.48
C ILE A 69 9.31 7.54 4.01
N ALA A 70 8.67 8.57 4.58
CA ALA A 70 8.92 9.96 4.34
C ALA A 70 9.21 10.67 5.68
N GLY A 71 10.45 10.56 6.16
CA GLY A 71 10.85 11.07 7.46
C GLY A 71 10.35 10.19 8.60
N ASP A 72 9.37 10.68 9.37
CA ASP A 72 8.81 10.02 10.55
C ASP A 72 7.44 9.37 10.30
N THR A 73 6.92 9.46 9.08
CA THR A 73 5.66 8.83 8.68
C THR A 73 5.87 8.05 7.38
N THR A 74 4.82 7.38 6.92
CA THR A 74 4.74 6.97 5.53
C THR A 74 3.92 7.97 4.71
N ARG A 75 4.06 7.88 3.40
CA ARG A 75 3.22 8.57 2.42
C ARG A 75 2.83 7.59 1.33
N ALA A 76 1.55 7.56 0.96
CA ALA A 76 1.10 6.86 -0.23
C ALA A 76 1.69 7.53 -1.48
N THR A 77 2.41 6.77 -2.29
CA THR A 77 3.06 7.24 -3.52
C THR A 77 2.34 6.76 -4.76
N GLU A 78 1.70 5.58 -4.67
CA GLU A 78 1.00 4.92 -5.77
C GLU A 78 -0.14 4.08 -5.21
N SER A 79 -1.14 3.79 -6.04
CA SER A 79 -2.23 2.89 -5.70
C SER A 79 -2.79 2.18 -6.91
N PHE A 80 -3.40 1.03 -6.66
CA PHE A 80 -4.10 0.23 -7.65
C PHE A 80 -5.21 -0.61 -7.02
N ALA A 81 -6.20 -1.00 -7.81
CA ALA A 81 -7.26 -1.90 -7.38
C ALA A 81 -6.85 -3.35 -7.67
N ILE A 82 -7.20 -4.24 -6.76
CA ILE A 82 -7.19 -5.68 -7.00
C ILE A 82 -8.61 -6.23 -6.95
N ARG A 83 -8.84 -7.25 -7.78
CA ARG A 83 -10.04 -8.08 -7.74
C ARG A 83 -9.59 -9.53 -7.63
N PRO A 84 -9.64 -10.14 -6.43
CA PRO A 84 -9.32 -11.55 -6.28
C PRO A 84 -10.20 -12.39 -7.21
N ALA A 85 -9.61 -13.37 -7.89
CA ALA A 85 -10.38 -14.34 -8.65
C ALA A 85 -11.21 -15.23 -7.68
N ASP A 86 -12.27 -15.87 -8.19
CA ASP A 86 -13.08 -16.78 -7.39
C ASP A 86 -12.21 -17.90 -6.77
N GLY A 87 -12.23 -18.00 -5.44
CA GLY A 87 -11.43 -18.96 -4.68
C GLY A 87 -9.97 -18.56 -4.42
N GLN A 88 -9.51 -17.41 -4.93
CA GLN A 88 -8.18 -16.87 -4.62
C GLN A 88 -8.18 -16.19 -3.25
N SER A 89 -7.12 -16.42 -2.46
CA SER A 89 -6.90 -15.65 -1.23
C SER A 89 -6.69 -14.17 -1.56
N PRO A 90 -7.34 -13.23 -0.85
CA PRO A 90 -7.10 -11.80 -1.02
C PRO A 90 -5.62 -11.40 -0.88
N MET A 91 -4.87 -12.08 -0.02
CA MET A 91 -3.43 -11.85 0.15
C MET A 91 -2.63 -12.29 -1.09
N ASP A 92 -2.97 -13.43 -1.69
CA ASP A 92 -2.32 -13.90 -2.92
C ASP A 92 -2.62 -12.97 -4.09
N ALA A 93 -3.85 -12.46 -4.17
CA ALA A 93 -4.23 -11.45 -5.16
C ALA A 93 -3.45 -10.14 -4.96
N MET A 94 -3.25 -9.72 -3.70
CA MET A 94 -2.44 -8.54 -3.38
C MET A 94 -0.97 -8.73 -3.77
N LEU A 95 -0.36 -9.86 -3.41
CA LEU A 95 1.04 -10.15 -3.75
C LEU A 95 1.24 -10.22 -5.26
N ALA A 96 0.36 -10.90 -5.98
CA ALA A 96 0.39 -10.94 -7.45
C ALA A 96 0.21 -9.54 -8.06
N GLY A 97 -0.68 -8.71 -7.49
CA GLY A 97 -0.87 -7.32 -7.91
C GLY A 97 0.38 -6.46 -7.68
N ILE A 98 1.06 -6.62 -6.53
CA ILE A 98 2.33 -5.93 -6.25
C ILE A 98 3.41 -6.34 -7.26
N GLU A 99 3.54 -7.64 -7.54
CA GLU A 99 4.51 -8.15 -8.53
C GLU A 99 4.22 -7.64 -9.93
N GLN A 100 2.95 -7.71 -10.37
CA GLN A 100 2.53 -7.16 -11.66
C GLN A 100 2.81 -5.67 -11.75
N TRP A 101 2.50 -4.90 -10.70
CA TRP A 101 2.74 -3.46 -10.65
C TRP A 101 4.24 -3.13 -10.76
N ASN A 102 5.07 -3.78 -9.96
CA ASN A 102 6.53 -3.58 -10.01
C ASN A 102 7.14 -3.97 -11.36
N THR A 103 6.54 -4.91 -12.08
CA THR A 103 6.99 -5.36 -13.42
C THR A 103 6.45 -4.46 -14.54
N ALA A 104 5.30 -3.83 -14.34
CA ALA A 104 4.64 -2.97 -15.33
C ALA A 104 5.29 -1.57 -15.45
N ILE A 105 6.09 -1.15 -14.46
CA ILE A 105 6.89 0.07 -14.59
C ILE A 105 8.05 -0.21 -15.57
N PRO A 106 8.09 0.44 -16.75
CA PRO A 106 9.25 0.31 -17.62
C PRO A 106 10.45 0.91 -16.89
N THR A 107 11.52 0.14 -16.75
CA THR A 107 12.82 0.66 -16.34
C THR A 107 13.36 1.55 -17.46
N GLY A 108 12.94 2.81 -17.50
CA GLY A 108 13.59 3.86 -18.30
C GLY A 108 12.66 4.64 -19.24
N GLY A 109 12.60 5.95 -19.00
CA GLY A 109 11.98 6.91 -19.91
C GLY A 109 11.77 8.27 -19.24
N THR A 110 12.85 9.02 -19.00
CA THR A 110 12.76 10.48 -18.80
C THR A 110 12.20 11.14 -20.08
N PRO A 111 11.31 12.15 -19.96
CA PRO A 111 10.90 12.98 -21.11
C PRO A 111 12.06 13.82 -21.65
#